data_AF-A0A0Q6UZ76-F1
#
_entry.id   AF-A0A0Q6UZ76-F1
#
_cell.length_a   1.000
_cell.length_b   1.000
_cell.length_c   1.000
_cell.angle_alpha   90.00
_cell.angle_beta   90.00
_cell.angle_gamma   90.00
#
_symmetry.space_group_name_H-M   'P 1'
#
loop_
_entity.id
_entity.type
_entity.pdbx_description
1 polymer ?
#
loop_
_entity_poly.entity_id
_entity_poly.type
_entity_poly.pdbx_seq_one_letter_code
_entity_poly.pdbx_strand_id
1 'polypeptide(L)'
;MTRLLPRLLGLALAGFTVVASPTLAETRTPIRTFDLPQLQRMGLALYRQDLSAWRATDAVAAKVPDLAAAGLKGWLVEDDGKVAKVRFLRDLGQGLEVGYDVEVSAKGVGPVTQPRHRGLTGEERAMFAARQTAASFMSGGCRPGYNSAVIKDPDGDGWLVWMLAPSPGQGVIPVGGHYRFTISADGSTVEERDALSASCLTIAQPKLPPGAKTEGMVVSHVVSPTPVETHVFLSLLYHQPMYVTTGKGELWVVGSGQIAPVQLKP
;
A
#
# COMPACT_ATOMS: atom_id res chain seq x y z
N MET A 1 -28.14 13.46 86.19
CA MET A 1 -28.14 14.26 84.94
C MET A 1 -26.73 14.09 84.38
N THR A 2 -26.46 13.41 83.27
CA THR A 2 -26.97 13.58 81.90
C THR A 2 -26.61 12.32 81.10
N ARG A 3 -27.52 11.82 80.26
CA ARG A 3 -27.33 10.66 79.36
C ARG A 3 -26.38 11.03 78.20
N LEU A 4 -25.63 10.08 77.65
CA LEU A 4 -25.27 10.04 76.22
C LEU A 4 -24.91 8.62 75.74
N LEU A 5 -25.50 8.28 74.59
CA LEU A 5 -25.57 6.98 73.90
C LEU A 5 -24.23 6.50 73.28
N PRO A 6 -24.09 5.19 73.00
CA PRO A 6 -23.03 4.68 72.14
C PRO A 6 -23.36 4.89 70.66
N ARG A 7 -22.40 5.41 69.88
CA ARG A 7 -22.47 5.45 68.41
C ARG A 7 -22.00 4.10 67.83
N LEU A 8 -22.93 3.38 67.20
CA LEU A 8 -22.64 2.27 66.30
C LEU A 8 -21.99 2.82 65.01
N LEU A 9 -20.80 2.32 64.68
CA LEU A 9 -20.11 2.59 63.42
C LEU A 9 -20.54 1.53 62.40
N GLY A 10 -21.41 1.92 61.46
CA GLY A 10 -21.79 1.08 60.33
C GLY A 10 -20.70 1.05 59.27
N LEU A 11 -20.20 -0.14 58.94
CA LEU A 11 -19.27 -0.37 57.84
C LEU A 11 -20.06 -0.34 56.52
N ALA A 12 -19.90 0.71 55.73
CA ALA A 12 -20.49 0.79 54.39
C ALA A 12 -19.58 0.07 53.38
N LEU A 13 -20.03 -1.07 52.85
CA LEU A 13 -19.42 -1.71 51.68
C LEU A 13 -19.71 -0.83 50.45
N ALA A 14 -18.69 -0.11 49.96
CA ALA A 14 -18.74 0.54 48.66
C ALA A 14 -18.50 -0.52 47.56
N GLY A 15 -19.57 -0.95 46.90
CA GLY A 15 -19.48 -1.80 45.72
C GLY A 15 -18.92 -1.01 44.53
N PHE A 16 -17.76 -1.41 44.01
CA PHE A 16 -17.23 -0.93 42.74
C PHE A 16 -18.03 -1.57 41.60
N THR A 17 -18.95 -0.82 41.00
CA THR A 17 -19.54 -1.17 39.71
C THR A 17 -18.52 -0.87 38.62
N VAL A 18 -17.95 -1.92 38.02
CA VAL A 18 -17.17 -1.79 36.78
C VAL A 18 -18.17 -1.47 35.66
N VAL A 19 -18.25 -0.19 35.30
CA VAL A 19 -18.97 0.23 34.09
C VAL A 19 -18.04 -0.10 32.92
N ALA A 20 -18.29 -1.23 32.25
CA ALA A 20 -17.67 -1.52 30.98
C ALA A 20 -18.19 -0.50 29.96
N SER A 21 -17.39 0.50 29.64
CA SER A 21 -17.69 1.40 28.53
C SER A 21 -17.69 0.57 27.24
N PRO A 22 -18.77 0.60 26.44
CA PRO A 22 -18.72 0.00 25.11
C PRO A 22 -17.62 0.72 24.34
N THR A 23 -16.57 0.00 23.98
CA THR A 23 -15.63 0.45 22.95
C THR A 23 -16.46 0.77 21.72
N LEU A 24 -16.59 2.05 21.39
CA LEU A 24 -17.08 2.49 20.10
C LEU A 24 -16.18 1.84 19.06
N ALA A 25 -16.66 0.78 18.42
CA ALA A 25 -16.14 0.37 17.14
C ALA A 25 -16.38 1.56 16.21
N GLU A 26 -15.35 2.37 16.00
CA GLU A 26 -15.39 3.49 15.09
C GLU A 26 -15.92 2.96 13.75
N THR A 27 -17.06 3.50 13.30
CA THR A 27 -17.73 3.07 12.07
C THR A 27 -16.84 3.47 10.90
N ARG A 28 -15.92 2.58 10.52
CA ARG A 28 -15.02 2.80 9.38
C ARG A 28 -15.84 2.80 8.10
N THR A 29 -15.56 3.75 7.22
CA THR A 29 -16.07 3.70 5.85
C THR A 29 -15.63 2.37 5.23
N PRO A 30 -16.57 1.53 4.75
CA PRO A 30 -16.21 0.31 4.04
C PRO A 30 -15.35 0.67 2.82
N ILE A 31 -14.32 -0.14 2.57
CA ILE A 31 -13.53 0.01 1.34
C ILE A 31 -14.23 -0.67 0.17
N ARG A 32 -13.93 -0.24 -1.06
CA ARG A 32 -14.36 -0.96 -2.26
C ARG A 32 -13.89 -2.41 -2.26
N THR A 33 -14.77 -3.32 -2.65
CA THR A 33 -14.48 -4.76 -2.67
C THR A 33 -14.22 -5.27 -4.07
N PHE A 34 -13.28 -6.19 -4.21
CA PHE A 34 -13.00 -6.93 -5.43
C PHE A 34 -12.97 -8.44 -5.13
N ASP A 35 -13.19 -9.26 -6.15
CA ASP A 35 -13.04 -10.71 -6.00
C ASP A 35 -11.57 -11.13 -5.81
N LEU A 36 -11.35 -12.34 -5.25
CA LEU A 36 -9.99 -12.82 -4.97
C LEU A 36 -9.09 -12.88 -6.23
N PRO A 37 -9.56 -13.39 -7.39
CA PRO A 37 -8.76 -13.36 -8.61
C PRO A 37 -8.31 -11.95 -9.01
N GLN A 38 -9.18 -10.94 -8.87
CA GLN A 38 -8.86 -9.55 -9.18
C GLN A 38 -7.85 -8.98 -8.18
N LEU A 39 -8.04 -9.20 -6.88
CA LEU A 39 -7.09 -8.78 -5.83
C LEU A 39 -5.69 -9.38 -6.07
N GLN A 40 -5.63 -10.65 -6.48
CA GLN A 40 -4.38 -11.33 -6.82
C GLN A 40 -3.69 -10.73 -8.05
N ARG A 41 -4.46 -10.46 -9.13
CA ARG A 41 -3.94 -9.80 -10.34
C ARG A 41 -3.41 -8.40 -10.02
N MET A 42 -4.15 -7.62 -9.24
CA MET A 42 -3.74 -6.28 -8.83
C MET A 42 -2.47 -6.36 -7.98
N GLY A 43 -2.39 -7.24 -6.99
CA GLY A 43 -1.20 -7.40 -6.15
C GLY A 43 0.07 -7.78 -6.93
N LEU A 44 -0.07 -8.64 -7.94
CA LEU A 44 1.02 -8.95 -8.88
C LEU A 44 1.43 -7.73 -9.71
N ALA A 45 0.45 -6.97 -10.23
CA ALA A 45 0.72 -5.74 -10.97
C ALA A 45 1.45 -4.69 -10.11
N LEU A 46 1.03 -4.51 -8.85
CA LEU A 46 1.70 -3.63 -7.89
C LEU A 46 3.16 -4.03 -7.69
N TYR A 47 3.41 -5.31 -7.44
CA TYR A 47 4.77 -5.84 -7.26
C TYR A 47 5.65 -5.59 -8.49
N ARG A 48 5.16 -5.87 -9.70
CA ARG A 48 5.93 -5.64 -10.93
C ARG A 48 6.19 -4.17 -11.20
N GLN A 49 5.19 -3.30 -10.99
CA GLN A 49 5.36 -1.86 -11.18
C GLN A 49 6.35 -1.27 -10.19
N ASP A 50 6.22 -1.60 -8.89
CA ASP A 50 7.12 -1.13 -7.83
C ASP A 50 8.57 -1.56 -8.10
N LEU A 51 8.79 -2.85 -8.39
CA LEU A 51 10.10 -3.39 -8.72
C LEU A 51 10.71 -2.73 -9.96
N SER A 52 9.90 -2.51 -11.00
CA SER A 52 10.35 -1.90 -12.25
C SER A 52 10.71 -0.43 -12.05
N ALA A 53 9.87 0.32 -11.34
CA ALA A 53 10.12 1.71 -11.01
C ALA A 53 11.40 1.88 -10.18
N TRP A 54 11.60 1.05 -9.16
CA TRP A 54 12.82 1.07 -8.35
C TRP A 54 14.06 0.82 -9.22
N ARG A 55 14.08 -0.30 -9.96
CA ARG A 55 15.24 -0.67 -10.79
C ARG A 55 15.54 0.35 -11.88
N ALA A 56 14.51 0.90 -12.51
CA ALA A 56 14.68 1.94 -13.51
C ALA A 56 15.18 3.25 -12.90
N THR A 57 14.75 3.59 -11.69
CA THR A 57 15.22 4.77 -10.96
C THR A 57 16.72 4.67 -10.66
N ASP A 58 17.18 3.50 -10.19
CA ASP A 58 18.61 3.26 -9.95
C ASP A 58 19.43 3.39 -11.25
N ALA A 59 18.91 2.87 -12.37
CA ALA A 59 19.57 3.00 -13.66
C ALA A 59 19.65 4.46 -14.16
N VAL A 60 18.59 5.24 -13.98
CA VAL A 60 18.59 6.68 -14.32
C VAL A 60 19.54 7.45 -13.41
N ALA A 61 19.51 7.20 -12.10
CA ALA A 61 20.39 7.85 -11.13
C ALA A 61 21.87 7.57 -11.41
N ALA A 62 22.22 6.36 -11.86
CA ALA A 62 23.58 6.01 -12.24
C ALA A 62 24.05 6.70 -13.53
N LYS A 63 23.13 7.07 -14.43
CA LYS A 63 23.45 7.62 -15.76
C LYS A 63 23.32 9.14 -15.85
N VAL A 64 22.43 9.74 -15.06
CA VAL A 64 22.09 11.16 -15.10
C VAL A 64 22.76 11.85 -13.90
N PRO A 65 23.85 12.62 -14.11
CA PRO A 65 24.67 13.16 -13.02
C PRO A 65 23.94 14.15 -12.11
N ASP A 66 22.98 14.89 -12.66
CA ASP A 66 22.18 15.86 -11.92
C ASP A 66 20.68 15.64 -12.20
N LEU A 67 20.05 14.86 -11.32
CA LEU A 67 18.62 14.56 -11.40
C LEU A 67 17.75 15.80 -11.13
N ALA A 68 18.24 16.77 -10.35
CA ALA A 68 17.51 17.99 -10.06
C ALA A 68 17.45 18.88 -11.31
N ALA A 69 18.59 19.10 -11.96
CA ALA A 69 18.66 19.83 -13.23
C ALA A 69 17.95 19.09 -14.38
N ALA A 70 17.79 17.77 -14.30
CA ALA A 70 17.03 16.99 -15.29
C ALA A 70 15.51 17.28 -15.27
N GLY A 71 15.02 18.03 -14.28
CA GLY A 71 13.63 18.50 -14.21
C GLY A 71 12.61 17.37 -14.02
N LEU A 72 13.02 16.22 -13.48
CA LEU A 72 12.16 15.05 -13.32
C LEU A 72 10.96 15.37 -12.41
N LYS A 73 9.76 14.92 -12.83
CA LYS A 73 8.48 15.11 -12.12
C LYS A 73 7.87 13.81 -11.62
N GLY A 74 8.37 12.68 -12.08
CA GLY A 74 7.89 11.35 -11.73
C GLY A 74 8.08 10.38 -12.89
N TRP A 75 7.37 9.27 -12.84
CA TRP A 75 7.42 8.24 -13.88
C TRP A 75 6.05 7.63 -14.13
N LEU A 76 5.93 6.97 -15.27
CA LEU A 76 4.86 6.06 -15.63
C LEU A 76 5.44 4.66 -15.79
N VAL A 77 4.63 3.63 -15.54
CA VAL A 77 5.00 2.24 -15.79
C VAL A 77 3.94 1.59 -16.70
N GLU A 78 4.33 1.30 -17.93
CA GLU A 78 3.53 0.53 -18.88
C GLU A 78 4.01 -0.92 -18.83
N ASP A 79 3.22 -1.85 -18.30
CA ASP A 79 3.61 -3.24 -18.06
C ASP A 79 2.69 -4.21 -18.80
N ASP A 80 3.24 -4.92 -19.79
CA ASP A 80 2.51 -5.95 -20.55
C ASP A 80 2.54 -7.35 -19.88
N GLY A 81 3.17 -7.43 -18.71
CA GLY A 81 3.37 -8.62 -17.91
C GLY A 81 4.63 -9.42 -18.20
N LYS A 82 5.43 -9.00 -19.18
CA LYS A 82 6.75 -9.56 -19.49
C LYS A 82 7.83 -8.49 -19.45
N VAL A 83 7.51 -7.30 -19.96
CA VAL A 83 8.38 -6.13 -20.00
C VAL A 83 7.59 -4.95 -19.46
N ALA A 84 8.19 -4.26 -18.50
CA ALA A 84 7.71 -2.98 -18.01
C ALA A 84 8.55 -1.87 -18.64
N LYS A 85 7.90 -0.97 -19.38
CA LYS A 85 8.51 0.27 -19.86
C LYS A 85 8.27 1.35 -18.82
N VAL A 86 9.35 1.81 -18.19
CA VAL A 86 9.32 2.92 -17.23
C VAL A 86 9.70 4.21 -17.95
N ARG A 87 8.77 5.16 -17.98
CA ARG A 87 8.93 6.46 -18.65
C ARG A 87 9.07 7.56 -17.60
N PHE A 88 10.27 8.14 -17.47
CA PHE A 88 10.52 9.26 -16.57
C PHE A 88 10.10 10.57 -17.22
N LEU A 89 9.17 11.25 -16.58
CA LEU A 89 8.62 12.51 -17.06
C LEU A 89 9.41 13.67 -16.47
N ARG A 90 9.56 14.73 -17.25
CA ARG A 90 10.24 15.95 -16.85
C ARG A 90 9.52 17.18 -17.36
N ASP A 91 9.83 18.31 -16.73
CA ASP A 91 9.42 19.63 -17.20
C ASP A 91 10.59 20.60 -17.02
N LEU A 92 11.02 21.18 -18.14
CA LEU A 92 12.11 22.17 -18.22
C LEU A 92 11.57 23.58 -18.51
N GLY A 93 10.28 23.83 -18.22
CA GLY A 93 9.61 25.10 -18.44
C GLY A 93 8.85 25.19 -19.77
N GLN A 94 8.68 24.09 -20.50
CA GLN A 94 7.94 24.01 -21.77
C GLN A 94 6.75 23.04 -21.68
N GLY A 95 6.44 22.56 -20.48
CA GLY A 95 5.43 21.54 -20.24
C GLY A 95 6.03 20.15 -20.09
N LEU A 96 5.18 19.23 -19.66
CA LEU A 96 5.55 17.86 -19.32
C LEU A 96 5.88 17.05 -20.58
N GLU A 97 7.06 16.42 -20.58
CA GLU A 97 7.51 15.53 -21.64
C GLU A 97 8.21 14.28 -21.06
N VAL A 98 8.43 13.27 -21.89
CA VAL A 98 9.23 12.09 -21.53
C VAL A 98 10.71 12.43 -21.65
N GLY A 99 11.42 12.42 -20.53
CA GLY A 99 12.86 12.65 -20.45
C GLY A 99 13.65 11.38 -20.74
N TYR A 100 13.26 10.26 -20.12
CA TYR A 100 13.98 8.99 -20.22
C TYR A 100 13.04 7.80 -20.26
N ASP A 101 13.39 6.79 -21.05
CA ASP A 101 12.74 5.48 -21.06
C ASP A 101 13.73 4.41 -20.59
N VAL A 102 13.24 3.47 -19.77
CA VAL A 102 13.97 2.27 -19.32
C VAL A 102 13.05 1.06 -19.41
N GLU A 103 13.47 0.01 -20.10
CA GLU A 103 12.77 -1.27 -20.10
C GLU A 103 13.27 -2.16 -18.97
N VAL A 104 12.37 -2.79 -18.23
CA VAL A 104 12.68 -3.74 -17.16
C VAL A 104 11.99 -5.05 -17.46
N SER A 105 12.73 -6.16 -17.39
CA SER A 105 12.18 -7.50 -17.61
C SER A 105 12.82 -8.53 -16.69
N ALA A 106 12.41 -9.79 -16.82
CA ALA A 106 13.07 -10.91 -16.14
C ALA A 106 14.56 -11.04 -16.50
N LYS A 107 14.99 -10.52 -17.66
CA LYS A 107 16.40 -10.53 -18.09
C LYS A 107 17.26 -9.44 -17.42
N GLY A 108 16.63 -8.48 -16.74
CA GLY A 108 17.31 -7.35 -16.10
C GLY A 108 16.80 -6.00 -16.57
N VAL A 109 17.63 -4.97 -16.35
CA VAL A 109 17.33 -3.58 -16.67
C VAL A 109 18.02 -3.21 -17.99
N GLY A 110 17.23 -2.69 -18.94
CA GLY A 110 17.72 -2.20 -20.22
C GLY A 110 18.49 -0.87 -20.09
N PRO A 111 19.06 -0.37 -21.20
CA PRO A 111 19.75 0.90 -21.20
C PRO A 111 18.80 2.07 -20.92
N VAL A 112 19.29 3.10 -20.25
CA VAL A 112 18.59 4.39 -20.15
C VAL A 112 18.66 5.10 -21.50
N THR A 113 17.51 5.39 -22.09
CA THR A 113 17.40 6.04 -23.39
C THR A 113 16.62 7.35 -23.31
N GLN A 114 16.89 8.29 -24.21
CA GLN A 114 16.01 9.44 -24.43
C GLN A 114 15.15 9.15 -25.65
N PRO A 115 13.81 9.09 -25.53
CA PRO A 115 12.97 8.76 -26.67
C PRO A 115 13.00 9.88 -27.72
N ARG A 116 12.91 9.50 -29.00
CA ARG A 116 12.78 10.45 -30.12
C ARG A 116 11.48 11.24 -30.04
N HIS A 117 10.40 10.58 -29.66
CA HIS A 117 9.10 11.19 -29.40
C HIS A 117 8.91 11.39 -27.90
N ARG A 118 8.94 12.65 -27.47
CA ARG A 118 8.87 13.02 -26.05
C ARG A 118 7.48 13.46 -25.59
N GLY A 119 6.56 13.68 -26.53
CA GLY A 119 5.18 14.01 -26.21
C GLY A 119 4.48 12.81 -25.54
N LEU A 120 3.66 13.12 -24.53
CA LEU A 120 2.78 12.13 -23.91
C LEU A 120 1.54 11.92 -24.79
N THR A 121 0.99 10.70 -24.79
CA THR A 121 -0.35 10.43 -25.29
C THR A 121 -1.41 11.02 -24.35
N GLY A 122 -2.68 11.02 -24.78
CA GLY A 122 -3.79 11.41 -23.90
C GLY A 122 -3.92 10.50 -22.68
N GLU A 123 -3.73 9.20 -22.88
CA GLU A 123 -3.78 8.20 -21.81
C GLU A 123 -2.62 8.35 -20.82
N GLU A 124 -1.40 8.60 -21.29
CA GLU A 124 -0.24 8.85 -20.42
C GLU A 124 -0.41 10.12 -19.57
N ARG A 125 -1.00 11.17 -20.17
CA ARG A 125 -1.35 12.39 -19.42
C ARG A 125 -2.37 12.08 -18.33
N ALA A 126 -3.44 11.35 -18.64
CA ALA A 126 -4.46 10.97 -17.68
C ALA A 126 -3.91 10.06 -16.57
N MET A 127 -3.07 9.07 -16.91
CA MET A 127 -2.41 8.19 -15.95
C MET A 127 -1.50 8.98 -14.99
N PHE A 128 -0.71 9.92 -15.53
CA PHE A 128 0.13 10.77 -14.69
C PHE A 128 -0.71 11.71 -13.83
N ALA A 129 -1.75 12.32 -14.40
CA ALA A 129 -2.69 13.16 -13.66
C ALA A 129 -3.32 12.38 -12.51
N ALA A 130 -3.75 11.14 -12.73
CA ALA A 130 -4.34 10.29 -11.69
C ALA A 130 -3.38 10.08 -10.51
N ARG A 131 -2.10 9.80 -10.79
CA ARG A 131 -1.06 9.71 -9.77
C ARG A 131 -0.92 11.01 -8.97
N GLN A 132 -0.85 12.15 -9.66
CA GLN A 132 -0.68 13.45 -9.01
C GLN A 132 -1.91 13.83 -8.18
N THR A 133 -3.11 13.52 -8.69
CA THR A 133 -4.38 13.71 -8.01
C THR A 133 -4.40 12.89 -6.72
N ALA A 134 -4.15 11.58 -6.76
CA ALA A 134 -4.07 10.73 -5.57
C ALA A 134 -3.04 11.25 -4.55
N ALA A 135 -1.84 11.65 -5.02
CA ALA A 135 -0.79 12.19 -4.16
C ALA A 135 -1.21 13.48 -3.43
N SER A 136 -2.04 14.33 -4.05
CA SER A 136 -2.54 15.55 -3.42
C SER A 136 -3.54 15.30 -2.29
N PHE A 137 -4.14 14.10 -2.23
CA PHE A 137 -5.05 13.65 -1.17
C PHE A 137 -4.37 12.82 -0.07
N MET A 138 -3.03 12.73 -0.07
CA MET A 138 -2.26 11.98 0.92
C MET A 138 -2.05 12.68 2.27
N SER A 139 -2.91 13.64 2.62
CA SER A 139 -2.89 14.21 3.97
C SER A 139 -3.17 13.12 5.02
N GLY A 140 -2.39 13.14 6.11
CA GLY A 140 -2.47 12.13 7.17
C GLY A 140 -1.84 10.77 6.82
N GLY A 141 -1.07 10.67 5.73
CA GLY A 141 -0.25 9.48 5.46
C GLY A 141 0.75 9.21 6.58
N CYS A 142 1.20 7.96 6.69
CA CYS A 142 2.04 7.50 7.79
C CYS A 142 3.38 8.22 7.88
N ARG A 143 3.92 8.63 6.73
CA ARG A 143 5.21 9.30 6.56
C ARG A 143 5.41 9.78 5.12
N PRO A 144 6.31 10.73 4.85
CA PRO A 144 6.64 11.12 3.49
C PRO A 144 7.32 9.99 2.70
N GLY A 145 7.31 10.10 1.37
CA GLY A 145 8.03 9.19 0.48
C GLY A 145 7.24 7.96 0.04
N TYR A 146 5.91 8.05 -0.01
CA TYR A 146 5.08 7.00 -0.58
C TYR A 146 5.50 6.68 -2.02
N ASN A 147 5.63 5.39 -2.32
CA ASN A 147 5.69 4.95 -3.71
C ASN A 147 4.28 4.89 -4.30
N SER A 148 4.16 4.89 -5.63
CA SER A 148 2.87 4.88 -6.30
C SER A 148 2.83 3.85 -7.42
N ALA A 149 1.69 3.18 -7.57
CA ALA A 149 1.36 2.35 -8.72
C ALA A 149 0.00 2.79 -9.30
N VAL A 150 -0.15 2.71 -10.62
CA VAL A 150 -1.37 3.12 -11.31
C VAL A 150 -1.77 2.03 -12.28
N ILE A 151 -3.02 1.58 -12.21
CA ILE A 151 -3.60 0.64 -13.16
C ILE A 151 -4.96 1.14 -13.62
N LYS A 152 -5.44 0.65 -14.76
CA LYS A 152 -6.82 0.88 -15.22
C LYS A 152 -7.81 0.24 -14.26
N ASP A 153 -8.88 0.95 -13.93
CA ASP A 153 -9.95 0.38 -13.13
C ASP A 153 -10.59 -0.80 -13.89
N PRO A 154 -10.62 -2.02 -13.32
CA PRO A 154 -11.26 -3.17 -13.96
C PRO A 154 -12.78 -3.04 -14.12
N ASP A 155 -13.44 -2.22 -13.30
CA ASP A 155 -14.91 -2.08 -13.31
C ASP A 155 -15.36 -0.70 -13.85
N GLY A 156 -14.44 0.07 -14.44
CA GLY A 156 -14.71 1.43 -14.94
C GLY A 156 -13.75 1.86 -16.05
N ASP A 157 -13.89 3.12 -16.50
CA ASP A 157 -12.97 3.75 -17.47
C ASP A 157 -11.85 4.56 -16.79
N GLY A 158 -11.94 4.70 -15.47
CA GLY A 158 -11.03 5.38 -14.57
C GLY A 158 -9.69 4.67 -14.30
N TRP A 159 -9.07 5.08 -13.20
CA TRP A 159 -7.80 4.58 -12.71
C TRP A 159 -7.91 4.16 -11.25
N LEU A 160 -7.24 3.08 -10.91
CA LEU A 160 -6.91 2.78 -9.52
C LEU A 160 -5.46 3.21 -9.26
N VAL A 161 -5.26 4.01 -8.22
CA VAL A 161 -3.95 4.49 -7.80
C VAL A 161 -3.66 4.03 -6.39
N TRP A 162 -2.54 3.33 -6.21
CA TRP A 162 -2.06 2.96 -4.89
C TRP A 162 -0.99 3.93 -4.44
N MET A 163 -1.14 4.40 -3.21
CA MET A 163 -0.07 5.06 -2.47
C MET A 163 0.47 4.04 -1.47
N LEU A 164 1.64 3.49 -1.77
CA LEU A 164 2.30 2.43 -1.02
C LEU A 164 3.17 3.02 0.09
N ALA A 165 2.85 2.66 1.34
CA ALA A 165 3.55 3.13 2.50
C ALA A 165 5.03 2.71 2.44
N PRO A 166 5.96 3.64 2.63
CA PRO A 166 7.38 3.30 2.55
C PRO A 166 7.81 2.54 3.81
N SER A 167 8.87 1.73 3.70
CA SER A 167 9.50 1.02 4.85
C SER A 167 10.26 1.98 5.78
N PRO A 168 9.93 2.06 7.09
CA PRO A 168 10.48 3.07 7.99
C PRO A 168 11.96 2.87 8.31
N GLY A 169 12.53 1.72 7.92
CA GLY A 169 13.93 1.41 8.12
C GLY A 169 14.26 -0.02 7.72
N GLN A 170 15.55 -0.34 7.69
CA GLN A 170 16.03 -1.67 7.36
C GLN A 170 15.40 -2.72 8.28
N GLY A 171 14.89 -3.80 7.68
CA GLY A 171 14.26 -4.90 8.42
C GLY A 171 12.88 -4.56 8.99
N VAL A 172 12.24 -3.45 8.58
CA VAL A 172 10.88 -3.11 9.00
C VAL A 172 9.94 -3.11 7.80
N ILE A 173 8.88 -3.91 7.88
CA ILE A 173 7.90 -4.12 6.82
C ILE A 173 6.66 -3.25 7.11
N PRO A 174 6.28 -2.31 6.23
CA PRO A 174 5.07 -1.50 6.40
C PRO A 174 3.85 -2.31 5.96
N VAL A 175 3.25 -3.08 6.86
CA VAL A 175 2.06 -3.90 6.54
C VAL A 175 0.76 -3.09 6.50
N GLY A 176 0.75 -1.89 7.09
CA GLY A 176 -0.36 -0.95 7.02
C GLY A 176 0.06 0.42 6.50
N GLY A 177 -0.90 1.34 6.41
CA GLY A 177 -0.70 2.70 5.93
C GLY A 177 -0.82 2.89 4.42
N HIS A 178 -1.19 1.84 3.68
CA HIS A 178 -1.41 1.89 2.23
C HIS A 178 -2.79 2.45 1.91
N TYR A 179 -2.89 3.16 0.80
CA TYR A 179 -4.17 3.69 0.29
C TYR A 179 -4.39 3.26 -1.15
N ARG A 180 -5.65 3.07 -1.51
CA ARG A 180 -6.11 2.94 -2.90
C ARG A 180 -7.09 4.07 -3.19
N PHE A 181 -6.94 4.69 -4.35
CA PHE A 181 -7.83 5.74 -4.82
C PHE A 181 -8.48 5.28 -6.12
N THR A 182 -9.79 5.48 -6.23
CA THR A 182 -10.51 5.42 -7.51
C THR A 182 -10.52 6.83 -8.08
N ILE A 183 -10.02 6.99 -9.31
CA ILE A 183 -9.86 8.27 -9.99
C ILE A 183 -10.58 8.25 -11.34
N SER A 184 -11.22 9.36 -11.69
CA SER A 184 -11.88 9.55 -12.99
C SER A 184 -10.98 9.27 -14.20
N ALA A 185 -11.57 8.94 -15.36
CA ALA A 185 -10.85 8.57 -16.59
C ALA A 185 -9.81 9.60 -17.06
N ASP A 186 -10.07 10.89 -16.86
CA ASP A 186 -9.16 12.00 -17.19
C ASP A 186 -8.03 12.20 -16.16
N GLY A 187 -8.08 11.46 -15.04
CA GLY A 187 -7.10 11.51 -13.97
C GLY A 187 -7.27 12.70 -13.01
N SER A 188 -8.36 13.47 -13.09
CA SER A 188 -8.49 14.75 -12.39
C SER A 188 -9.27 14.71 -11.07
N THR A 189 -10.12 13.70 -10.86
CA THR A 189 -11.08 13.67 -9.75
C THR A 189 -10.92 12.42 -8.90
N VAL A 190 -10.80 12.57 -7.58
CA VAL A 190 -10.90 11.45 -6.64
C VAL A 190 -12.37 11.09 -6.45
N GLU A 191 -12.73 9.88 -6.86
CA GLU A 191 -14.08 9.33 -6.71
C GLU A 191 -14.23 8.53 -5.41
N GLU A 192 -13.16 7.85 -5.00
CA GLU A 192 -13.12 7.06 -3.77
C GLU A 192 -11.71 7.02 -3.18
N ARG A 193 -11.62 6.93 -1.85
CA ARG A 193 -10.37 6.78 -1.10
C ARG A 193 -10.51 5.66 -0.07
N ASP A 194 -9.80 4.57 -0.29
CA ASP A 194 -9.74 3.42 0.59
C ASP A 194 -8.48 3.45 1.46
N ALA A 195 -8.66 3.46 2.77
CA ALA A 195 -7.59 3.12 3.71
C ALA A 195 -7.50 1.60 3.83
N LEU A 196 -6.46 0.99 3.25
CA LEU A 196 -6.33 -0.48 3.15
C LEU A 196 -5.90 -1.17 4.45
N SER A 197 -5.87 -0.43 5.55
CA SER A 197 -5.57 -0.90 6.90
C SER A 197 -6.10 0.11 7.91
N ALA A 198 -6.34 -0.31 9.16
CA ALA A 198 -6.85 0.58 10.20
C ALA A 198 -5.81 1.58 10.74
N SER A 199 -4.51 1.34 10.53
CA SER A 199 -3.43 2.20 11.02
C SER A 199 -2.12 1.96 10.26
N CYS A 200 -1.11 2.77 10.59
CA CYS A 200 0.26 2.66 10.09
C CYS A 200 1.01 1.48 10.71
N LEU A 201 0.57 0.26 10.42
CA LEU A 201 1.13 -0.97 11.00
C LEU A 201 2.48 -1.32 10.39
N THR A 202 3.39 -1.77 11.25
CA THR A 202 4.72 -2.24 10.84
C THR A 202 5.07 -3.54 11.54
N ILE A 203 5.78 -4.43 10.85
CA ILE A 203 6.35 -5.65 11.43
C ILE A 203 7.88 -5.56 11.35
N ALA A 204 8.56 -5.72 12.48
CA ALA A 204 10.00 -5.88 12.50
C ALA A 204 10.35 -7.32 12.12
N GLN A 205 11.31 -7.50 11.20
CA GLN A 205 11.86 -8.82 10.91
C GLN A 205 12.60 -9.35 12.15
N PRO A 206 12.33 -10.59 12.57
CA PRO A 206 12.95 -11.15 13.75
C PRO A 206 14.45 -11.38 13.54
N LYS A 207 15.25 -11.19 14.59
CA LYS A 207 16.63 -11.69 14.63
C LYS A 207 16.59 -13.18 14.88
N LEU A 208 16.96 -13.97 13.89
CA LEU A 208 16.91 -15.43 13.97
C LEU A 208 18.29 -16.02 14.28
N PRO A 209 18.36 -17.14 15.04
CA PRO A 209 19.58 -17.92 15.18
C PRO A 209 20.11 -18.42 13.82
N PRO A 210 21.41 -18.73 13.70
CA PRO A 210 21.96 -19.32 12.49
C PRO A 210 21.18 -20.56 12.05
N GLY A 211 20.75 -20.59 10.78
CA GLY A 211 19.99 -21.71 10.19
C GLY A 211 18.47 -21.63 10.37
N ALA A 212 17.95 -20.76 11.25
CA ALA A 212 16.51 -20.53 11.36
C ALA A 212 16.01 -19.56 10.26
N LYS A 213 14.76 -19.75 9.82
CA LYS A 213 14.09 -18.90 8.84
C LYS A 213 12.72 -18.47 9.35
N THR A 214 12.28 -17.28 8.95
CA THR A 214 10.91 -16.85 9.20
C THR A 214 10.00 -17.66 8.28
N GLU A 215 8.96 -18.28 8.82
CA GLU A 215 8.00 -19.07 8.04
C GLU A 215 6.85 -18.21 7.50
N GLY A 216 6.49 -17.12 8.18
CA GLY A 216 5.49 -16.18 7.70
C GLY A 216 5.37 -14.92 8.56
N MET A 217 4.72 -13.91 8.02
CA MET A 217 4.23 -12.77 8.79
C MET A 217 2.79 -13.05 9.22
N VAL A 218 2.38 -12.60 10.40
CA VAL A 218 0.98 -12.68 10.85
C VAL A 218 0.44 -11.26 11.00
N VAL A 219 -0.74 -10.99 10.45
CA VAL A 219 -1.40 -9.68 10.55
C VAL A 219 -2.91 -9.85 10.70
N SER A 220 -3.52 -8.97 11.50
CA SER A 220 -4.98 -8.85 11.58
C SER A 220 -5.47 -7.78 10.62
N HIS A 221 -6.45 -8.11 9.80
CA HIS A 221 -7.04 -7.22 8.81
C HIS A 221 -8.51 -7.00 9.10
N VAL A 222 -8.89 -5.75 9.36
CA VAL A 222 -10.22 -5.40 9.90
C VAL A 222 -11.04 -4.49 9.00
N VAL A 223 -10.53 -4.14 7.82
CA VAL A 223 -11.20 -3.20 6.91
C VAL A 223 -11.96 -3.87 5.75
N SER A 224 -11.78 -5.18 5.56
CA SER A 224 -12.57 -6.01 4.62
C SER A 224 -12.67 -7.46 5.09
N PRO A 225 -13.65 -8.25 4.59
CA PRO A 225 -13.81 -9.65 4.97
C PRO A 225 -12.70 -10.57 4.45
N THR A 226 -11.99 -10.18 3.39
CA THR A 226 -10.87 -10.93 2.79
C THR A 226 -9.59 -10.09 2.83
N PRO A 227 -8.40 -10.70 2.68
CA PRO A 227 -7.17 -9.95 2.44
C PRO A 227 -7.26 -9.12 1.16
N VAL A 228 -6.64 -7.94 1.15
CA VAL A 228 -6.54 -7.05 -0.03
C VAL A 228 -5.22 -7.24 -0.80
N GLU A 229 -5.15 -6.64 -2.00
CA GLU A 229 -4.04 -6.72 -2.95
C GLU A 229 -2.67 -6.28 -2.38
N THR A 230 -2.63 -5.40 -1.39
CA THR A 230 -1.37 -4.99 -0.74
C THR A 230 -0.73 -6.13 0.06
N HIS A 231 -1.50 -7.10 0.55
CA HIS A 231 -0.93 -8.31 1.18
C HIS A 231 -0.20 -9.16 0.15
N VAL A 232 -0.74 -9.28 -1.07
CA VAL A 232 -0.10 -10.00 -2.16
C VAL A 232 1.19 -9.28 -2.57
N PHE A 233 1.12 -7.97 -2.76
CA PHE A 233 2.27 -7.12 -3.04
C PHE A 233 3.39 -7.29 -2.00
N LEU A 234 3.09 -7.13 -0.71
CA LEU A 234 4.07 -7.23 0.37
C LEU A 234 4.64 -8.64 0.50
N SER A 235 3.81 -9.68 0.34
CA SER A 235 4.29 -11.06 0.37
C SER A 235 5.33 -11.33 -0.72
N LEU A 236 5.10 -10.81 -1.92
CA LEU A 236 6.03 -10.92 -3.05
C LEU A 236 7.29 -10.09 -2.83
N LEU A 237 7.14 -8.83 -2.41
CA LEU A 237 8.25 -7.89 -2.20
C LEU A 237 9.23 -8.38 -1.12
N TYR A 238 8.70 -8.94 -0.03
CA TYR A 238 9.51 -9.42 1.10
C TYR A 238 9.79 -10.92 1.05
N HIS A 239 9.37 -11.61 0.00
CA HIS A 239 9.55 -13.06 -0.20
C HIS A 239 9.10 -13.90 1.00
N GLN A 240 8.00 -13.50 1.63
CA GLN A 240 7.48 -14.12 2.85
C GLN A 240 5.97 -14.28 2.73
N PRO A 241 5.39 -15.48 2.98
CA PRO A 241 3.94 -15.60 3.05
C PRO A 241 3.38 -14.78 4.23
N MET A 242 2.15 -14.30 4.05
CA MET A 242 1.40 -13.59 5.07
C MET A 242 0.20 -14.42 5.51
N TYR A 243 0.08 -14.68 6.80
CA TYR A 243 -1.11 -15.21 7.44
C TYR A 243 -1.97 -14.04 7.90
N VAL A 244 -3.14 -13.89 7.28
CA VAL A 244 -4.02 -12.75 7.48
C VAL A 244 -5.28 -13.23 8.18
N THR A 245 -5.51 -12.77 9.39
CA THR A 245 -6.78 -13.00 10.09
C THR A 245 -7.75 -11.89 9.74
N THR A 246 -8.91 -12.24 9.18
CA THR A 246 -9.98 -11.29 8.85
C THR A 246 -11.17 -11.42 9.81
N GLY A 247 -12.27 -10.72 9.53
CA GLY A 247 -13.49 -10.78 10.35
C GLY A 247 -13.97 -12.21 10.61
N LYS A 248 -14.65 -12.42 11.76
CA LYS A 248 -15.13 -13.73 12.23
C LYS A 248 -14.04 -14.79 12.47
N GLY A 249 -12.75 -14.42 12.51
CA GLY A 249 -11.65 -15.34 12.82
C GLY A 249 -11.22 -16.21 11.64
N GLU A 250 -11.63 -15.86 10.42
CA GLU A 250 -11.15 -16.53 9.21
C GLU A 250 -9.65 -16.28 9.03
N LEU A 251 -8.91 -17.34 8.78
CA LEU A 251 -7.48 -17.29 8.54
C LEU A 251 -7.21 -17.53 7.06
N TRP A 252 -6.44 -16.62 6.46
CA TRP A 252 -6.02 -16.68 5.07
C TRP A 252 -4.50 -16.79 4.99
N VAL A 253 -4.01 -17.46 3.96
CA VAL A 253 -2.61 -17.43 3.56
C VAL A 253 -2.50 -16.65 2.25
N VAL A 254 -1.56 -15.72 2.23
CA VAL A 254 -1.20 -14.94 1.06
C VAL A 254 0.26 -15.25 0.73
N GLY A 255 0.50 -15.75 -0.48
CA GLY A 255 1.84 -16.18 -0.90
C GLY A 255 1.87 -16.55 -2.36
N SER A 256 3.02 -16.39 -3.00
CA SER A 256 3.22 -16.74 -4.43
C SER A 256 2.18 -16.11 -5.36
N GLY A 257 1.71 -14.89 -5.06
CA GLY A 257 0.69 -14.20 -5.85
C GLY A 257 -0.75 -14.67 -5.61
N GLN A 258 -0.99 -15.53 -4.60
CA GLN A 258 -2.30 -16.12 -4.34
C GLN A 258 -2.84 -15.74 -2.96
N ILE A 259 -4.17 -15.71 -2.85
CA ILE A 259 -4.91 -15.57 -1.60
C ILE A 259 -5.75 -16.84 -1.45
N ALA A 260 -5.61 -17.56 -0.34
CA ALA A 260 -6.36 -18.79 -0.08
C ALA A 260 -6.76 -18.90 1.40
N PRO A 261 -7.93 -19.49 1.71
CA PRO A 261 -8.28 -19.80 3.09
C PRO A 261 -7.32 -20.88 3.63
N VAL A 262 -6.91 -20.75 4.89
CA VAL A 262 -6.17 -21.78 5.59
C VAL A 262 -7.17 -22.83 6.08
N GLN A 263 -7.02 -24.06 5.60
CA GLN A 263 -7.72 -25.21 6.18
C GLN A 263 -6.96 -25.64 7.43
N LEU A 264 -7.43 -25.21 8.60
CA LEU A 264 -7.00 -25.81 9.85
C LEU A 264 -7.60 -27.22 9.91
N LYS A 265 -6.74 -28.24 9.91
CA LYS A 265 -7.20 -29.60 10.25
C LYS A 265 -7.68 -29.56 11.71
N PRO A 266 -8.89 -30.08 12.01
CA PRO A 266 -9.39 -30.17 13.38
C PRO A 266 -8.50 -31.04 14.26
#